data_AF-A0A6L5BNT4-F1
#
_entry.id   AF-A0A6L5BNT4-F1
#
_cell.length_a   1.000
_cell.length_b   1.000
_cell.length_c   1.000
_cell.angle_alpha   90.00
_cell.angle_beta   90.00
_cell.angle_gamma   90.00
#
_symmetry.space_group_name_H-M   'P 1'
#
loop_
_entity.id
_entity.type
_entity.pdbx_description
1 polymer ?
#
loop_
_entity_poly.entity_id
_entity_poly.type
_entity_poly.pdbx_seq_one_letter_code
_entity_poly.pdbx_strand_id
1 'polypeptide(L)'
;MKPLPSSSPGNHQWLDLSLLTGKITFDDLSHLTDAPLASQIDSLKEDLLQVEYGEHLLLDVGWYPEFDKSGAFQVMVIKGQDWDNPQWAGRARTLAELTACLTEAQRELHARLDQP
;
A
#
# COMPACT_ATOMS: atom_id res chain seq x y z
N MET A 1 24.88 31.06 -21.06
CA MET A 1 24.25 29.73 -21.01
C MET A 1 24.58 29.11 -19.66
N LYS A 2 23.59 28.84 -18.80
CA LYS A 2 23.80 28.04 -17.59
C LYS A 2 23.66 26.56 -17.97
N PRO A 3 24.53 25.65 -17.51
CA PRO A 3 24.36 24.24 -17.79
C PRO A 3 23.06 23.75 -17.11
N LEU A 4 22.33 22.86 -17.79
CA LEU A 4 21.26 22.10 -17.15
C LEU A 4 21.86 21.24 -16.04
N PRO A 5 21.20 21.09 -14.87
CA PRO A 5 21.62 20.09 -13.92
C PRO A 5 21.43 18.70 -14.53
N SER A 6 22.54 17.95 -14.64
CA SER A 6 22.53 16.52 -14.88
C SER A 6 21.86 15.85 -13.69
N SER A 7 20.63 15.40 -13.86
CA SER A 7 20.00 14.54 -12.86
C SER A 7 20.41 13.10 -13.19
N SER A 8 21.20 12.52 -12.28
CA SER A 8 21.52 11.09 -12.23
C SER A 8 20.26 10.24 -12.40
N PRO A 9 20.35 9.00 -12.90
CA PRO A 9 19.21 8.10 -12.88
C PRO A 9 18.94 7.75 -11.41
N GLY A 10 18.00 8.47 -10.79
CA GLY A 10 17.52 8.15 -9.47
C GLY A 10 16.88 6.77 -9.51
N ASN A 11 17.34 5.86 -8.66
CA ASN A 11 16.58 4.66 -8.34
C ASN A 11 15.32 5.11 -7.60
N HIS A 12 14.30 5.50 -8.36
CA HIS A 12 13.01 5.97 -7.87
C HIS A 12 12.10 4.78 -7.59
N GLN A 13 12.37 4.04 -6.52
CA GLN A 13 11.40 3.12 -5.95
C GLN A 13 11.16 3.49 -4.50
N TRP A 14 10.10 4.26 -4.27
CA TRP A 14 9.72 4.81 -2.97
C TRP A 14 8.74 3.91 -2.22
N LEU A 15 8.14 2.95 -2.91
CA LEU A 15 7.33 1.89 -2.35
C LEU A 15 7.71 0.58 -3.06
N ASP A 16 8.31 -0.34 -2.32
CA ASP A 16 8.74 -1.62 -2.87
C ASP A 16 7.59 -2.63 -2.79
N LEU A 17 6.80 -2.75 -3.86
CA LEU A 17 5.74 -3.76 -3.92
C LEU A 17 6.28 -5.18 -4.17
N SER A 18 7.58 -5.35 -4.45
CA SER A 18 8.18 -6.68 -4.66
C SER A 18 8.24 -7.51 -3.37
N LEU A 19 8.07 -6.88 -2.20
CA LEU A 19 7.89 -7.58 -0.93
C LEU A 19 6.57 -8.38 -0.88
N LEU A 20 5.58 -7.99 -1.69
CA LEU A 20 4.28 -8.64 -1.74
C LEU A 20 4.36 -9.89 -2.62
N THR A 21 4.11 -11.05 -2.01
CA THR A 21 4.26 -12.34 -2.71
C THR A 21 2.97 -12.85 -3.36
N GLY A 22 1.88 -12.11 -3.22
CA GLY A 22 0.58 -12.45 -3.78
C GLY A 22 0.40 -11.92 -5.21
N LYS A 23 -0.77 -12.22 -5.79
CA LYS A 23 -1.15 -11.74 -7.11
C LYS A 23 -1.82 -10.37 -6.98
N ILE A 24 -1.16 -9.32 -7.45
CA ILE A 24 -1.76 -7.98 -7.52
C ILE A 24 -2.94 -8.02 -8.49
N THR A 25 -4.12 -7.61 -8.03
CA THR A 25 -5.36 -7.53 -8.84
C THR A 25 -5.85 -6.11 -9.06
N PHE A 26 -5.39 -5.16 -8.26
CA PHE A 26 -5.60 -3.73 -8.44
C PHE A 26 -4.40 -2.96 -7.88
N ASP A 27 -3.96 -1.90 -8.57
CA ASP A 27 -2.81 -1.07 -8.17
C ASP A 27 -2.92 0.35 -8.76
N ASP A 28 -3.47 1.26 -7.96
CA ASP A 28 -3.34 2.71 -8.13
C ASP A 28 -2.26 3.28 -7.19
N LEU A 29 -1.82 2.51 -6.20
CA LEU A 29 -0.84 2.91 -5.19
C LEU A 29 0.54 3.21 -5.79
N SER A 30 0.95 2.47 -6.83
CA SER A 30 2.23 2.68 -7.51
C SER A 30 2.33 4.00 -8.28
N HIS A 31 1.21 4.71 -8.46
CA HIS A 31 1.20 6.05 -9.04
C HIS A 31 1.63 7.15 -8.05
N LEU A 32 1.70 6.85 -6.75
CA LEU A 32 2.18 7.81 -5.76
C LEU A 32 3.69 8.04 -5.90
N THR A 33 4.09 9.30 -5.78
CA THR A 33 5.51 9.72 -5.76
C THR A 33 5.97 10.05 -4.34
N ASP A 34 7.26 10.35 -4.16
CA ASP A 34 7.82 10.86 -2.90
C ASP A 34 7.43 12.30 -2.55
N ALA A 35 6.66 12.97 -3.42
CA ALA A 35 6.07 14.26 -3.09
C ALA A 35 5.17 14.13 -1.84
N PRO A 36 4.99 15.21 -1.07
CA PRO A 36 4.09 15.20 0.08
C PRO A 36 2.71 14.65 -0.28
N LEU A 37 2.15 13.75 0.55
CA LEU A 37 0.83 13.16 0.33
C LEU A 37 -0.25 14.24 0.12
N ALA A 38 -0.15 15.34 0.87
CA ALA A 38 -1.08 16.47 0.76
C ALA A 38 -1.08 17.17 -0.62
N SER A 39 -0.01 17.03 -1.42
CA SER A 39 0.04 17.55 -2.81
C SER A 39 -0.45 16.55 -3.85
N GLN A 40 -0.70 15.30 -3.44
CA GLN A 40 -1.17 14.21 -4.30
C GLN A 40 -2.55 13.71 -3.82
N ILE A 41 -3.29 14.58 -3.12
CA ILE A 41 -4.48 14.19 -2.37
C ILE A 41 -5.59 13.59 -3.24
N ASP A 42 -5.74 14.09 -4.48
CA ASP A 42 -6.72 13.59 -5.45
C ASP A 42 -6.41 12.17 -5.96
N SER A 43 -5.20 11.66 -5.68
CA SER A 43 -4.80 10.28 -5.95
C SER A 43 -4.99 9.36 -4.74
N LEU A 44 -5.36 9.89 -3.57
CA LEU A 44 -5.52 9.12 -2.33
C LEU A 44 -7.00 8.72 -2.14
N LYS A 45 -7.35 7.58 -2.74
CA LYS A 45 -8.70 6.98 -2.76
C LYS A 45 -8.85 5.89 -1.69
N GLU A 46 -10.09 5.49 -1.41
CA GLU A 46 -10.38 4.33 -0.55
C GLU A 46 -9.89 2.99 -1.14
N ASP A 47 -9.67 2.92 -2.46
CA ASP A 47 -9.11 1.79 -3.20
C ASP A 47 -7.75 2.18 -3.82
N LEU A 48 -6.65 1.65 -3.29
CA LEU A 48 -5.30 1.93 -3.80
C LEU A 48 -4.55 0.67 -4.22
N LEU A 49 -4.70 -0.44 -3.49
CA LEU A 49 -4.03 -1.69 -3.82
C LEU A 49 -4.86 -2.87 -3.35
N GLN A 50 -5.00 -3.89 -4.19
CA GLN A 50 -5.53 -5.20 -3.78
C GLN A 50 -4.60 -6.32 -4.26
N VAL A 51 -4.27 -7.24 -3.36
CA VAL A 51 -3.40 -8.39 -3.65
C VAL A 51 -4.04 -9.68 -3.13
N GLU A 52 -4.19 -10.66 -4.00
CA GLU A 52 -4.75 -11.98 -3.69
C GLU A 52 -3.69 -12.97 -3.20
N TYR A 53 -4.00 -13.69 -2.13
CA TYR A 53 -3.19 -14.78 -1.56
C TYR A 53 -4.04 -16.05 -1.46
N GLY A 54 -3.95 -16.91 -2.48
CA GLY A 54 -4.83 -18.07 -2.58
C GLY A 54 -6.29 -17.69 -2.81
N GLU A 55 -7.24 -18.53 -2.39
CA GLU A 55 -8.66 -18.34 -2.70
C GLU A 55 -9.40 -17.38 -1.76
N HIS A 56 -8.86 -17.13 -0.56
CA HIS A 56 -9.65 -16.50 0.51
C HIS A 56 -8.93 -15.37 1.26
N LEU A 57 -7.64 -15.16 1.05
CA LEU A 57 -6.89 -14.09 1.72
C LEU A 57 -6.60 -12.95 0.75
N LEU A 58 -6.82 -11.72 1.21
CA LEU A 58 -6.53 -10.50 0.48
C LEU A 58 -5.67 -9.58 1.35
N LEU A 59 -4.74 -8.87 0.72
CA LEU A 59 -4.25 -7.60 1.23
C LEU A 59 -5.01 -6.48 0.52
N ASP A 60 -5.55 -5.55 1.28
CA ASP A 60 -6.25 -4.37 0.77
C ASP A 60 -5.60 -3.10 1.36
N VAL A 61 -5.44 -2.08 0.53
CA VAL A 61 -4.89 -0.78 0.93
C VAL A 61 -5.75 0.33 0.36
N GLY A 62 -6.10 1.27 1.23
CA GLY A 62 -6.88 2.46 0.88
C GLY A 62 -6.52 3.65 1.75
N TRP A 63 -6.94 4.85 1.36
CA TRP A 63 -6.82 6.08 2.13
C TRP A 63 -8.18 6.54 2.63
N TYR A 64 -8.30 6.73 3.95
CA TYR A 64 -9.58 7.05 4.60
C TYR A 64 -9.49 8.26 5.53
N PRO A 65 -10.43 9.23 5.43
CA PRO A 65 -11.41 9.36 4.34
C PRO A 65 -10.74 9.67 3.00
N GLU A 66 -11.32 9.25 1.87
CA GLU A 66 -10.79 9.60 0.54
C GLU A 66 -10.59 11.12 0.40
N PHE A 67 -9.51 11.50 -0.30
CA PHE A 67 -9.22 12.90 -0.64
C PHE A 67 -9.10 13.85 0.57
N ASP A 68 -9.06 13.33 1.81
CA ASP A 68 -8.93 14.12 3.02
C ASP A 68 -7.46 14.19 3.47
N LYS A 69 -6.93 15.41 3.61
CA LYS A 69 -5.53 15.65 4.05
C LYS A 69 -5.24 15.15 5.47
N SER A 70 -6.28 14.96 6.28
CA SER A 70 -6.22 14.39 7.62
C SER A 70 -6.42 12.86 7.65
N GLY A 71 -6.70 12.27 6.48
CA GLY A 71 -6.84 10.84 6.29
C GLY A 71 -5.54 10.08 6.56
N ALA A 72 -5.61 8.77 6.35
CA ALA A 72 -4.46 7.88 6.46
C ALA A 72 -4.67 6.64 5.61
N PHE A 73 -3.58 6.01 5.23
CA PHE A 73 -3.63 4.66 4.71
C PHE A 73 -4.20 3.72 5.77
N GLN A 74 -5.15 2.89 5.37
CA GLN A 74 -5.51 1.65 6.04
C GLN A 74 -4.96 0.49 5.22
N VAL A 75 -4.30 -0.44 5.89
CA VAL A 75 -3.78 -1.69 5.30
C VAL A 75 -4.49 -2.82 6.02
N MET A 76 -5.18 -3.69 5.29
CA MET A 76 -5.98 -4.76 5.88
C MET A 76 -5.59 -6.12 5.29
N VAL A 77 -5.43 -7.12 6.16
CA VAL A 77 -5.42 -8.53 5.76
C VAL A 77 -6.83 -9.07 5.96
N ILE A 78 -7.47 -9.49 4.88
CA ILE A 78 -8.89 -9.84 4.85
C ILE A 78 -9.02 -11.32 4.54
N LYS A 79 -9.96 -11.99 5.22
CA LYS A 79 -10.29 -13.39 4.95
C LYS A 79 -11.75 -13.50 4.54
N GLY A 80 -12.02 -14.23 3.46
CA GLY A 80 -13.39 -14.55 3.04
C GLY A 80 -14.23 -13.31 2.71
N GLN A 81 -13.61 -12.26 2.18
CA GLN A 81 -14.30 -11.02 1.79
C GLN A 81 -14.98 -10.29 2.96
N ASP A 82 -14.47 -10.46 4.19
CA ASP A 82 -14.99 -9.82 5.40
C ASP A 82 -14.11 -8.60 5.78
N TRP A 83 -14.41 -7.42 5.20
CA TRP A 83 -13.74 -6.16 5.52
C TRP A 83 -14.10 -5.63 6.92
N ASP A 84 -15.22 -6.05 7.49
CA ASP A 84 -15.66 -5.61 8.82
C ASP A 84 -14.86 -6.30 9.93
N ASN A 85 -14.31 -7.49 9.66
CA ASN A 85 -13.50 -8.26 10.59
C ASN A 85 -12.15 -8.68 9.96
N PRO A 86 -11.25 -7.70 9.71
CA PRO A 86 -9.95 -7.99 9.13
C PRO A 86 -9.13 -8.85 10.09
N GLN A 87 -8.37 -9.78 9.54
CA GLN A 87 -7.47 -10.64 10.30
C GLN A 87 -6.28 -9.88 10.89
N TRP A 88 -5.97 -8.74 10.29
CA TRP A 88 -5.01 -7.75 10.76
C TRP A 88 -5.30 -6.41 10.10
N ALA A 89 -5.08 -5.30 10.81
CA ALA A 89 -5.17 -3.96 10.27
C ALA A 89 -4.03 -3.07 10.77
N GLY A 90 -3.49 -2.26 9.86
CA GLY A 90 -2.47 -1.26 10.12
C GLY A 90 -2.88 0.11 9.58
N ARG A 91 -2.30 1.17 10.15
CA ARG A 91 -2.56 2.55 9.75
C ARG A 91 -1.27 3.33 9.54
N ALA A 92 -1.17 4.08 8.45
CA ALA A 92 0.01 4.86 8.10
C ALA A 92 -0.35 6.25 7.57
N ARG A 93 0.44 7.26 7.92
CA ARG A 93 0.32 8.64 7.41
C ARG A 93 1.51 9.08 6.57
N THR A 94 2.49 8.21 6.40
CA THR A 94 3.66 8.44 5.55
C THR A 94 3.95 7.19 4.72
N LEU A 95 4.68 7.35 3.60
CA LEU A 95 5.10 6.21 2.78
C LEU A 95 6.01 5.25 3.56
N ALA A 96 6.86 5.75 4.46
CA ALA A 96 7.71 4.91 5.30
C ALA A 96 6.90 4.06 6.30
N GLU A 97 5.89 4.66 6.94
CA GLU A 97 4.95 3.92 7.80
C GLU A 97 4.13 2.91 6.99
N LEU A 98 3.76 3.25 5.75
CA LEU A 98 3.06 2.34 4.84
C LEU A 98 3.93 1.14 4.50
N THR A 99 5.22 1.33 4.17
CA THR A 99 6.16 0.22 3.94
C THR A 99 6.27 -0.70 5.16
N ALA A 100 6.30 -0.13 6.36
CA ALA A 100 6.31 -0.92 7.60
C ALA A 100 5.00 -1.72 7.77
N CYS A 101 3.85 -1.11 7.48
CA CYS A 101 2.56 -1.79 7.51
C CYS A 101 2.47 -2.93 6.49
N LEU A 102 2.94 -2.70 5.25
CA LEU A 102 2.96 -3.73 4.21
C LEU A 102 3.86 -4.91 4.59
N THR A 103 5.00 -4.64 5.23
CA THR A 103 5.90 -5.68 5.74
C THR A 103 5.24 -6.54 6.81
N GLU A 104 4.52 -5.92 7.76
CA GLU A 104 3.81 -6.67 8.80
C GLU A 104 2.62 -7.44 8.22
N ALA A 105 1.84 -6.83 7.32
CA ALA A 105 0.74 -7.49 6.64
C ALA A 105 1.20 -8.74 5.87
N GLN A 106 2.33 -8.64 5.16
CA GLN A 106 2.95 -9.77 4.47
C GLN A 106 3.33 -10.91 5.43
N ARG A 107 3.85 -10.59 6.62
CA ARG A 107 4.15 -11.58 7.66
C ARG A 107 2.87 -12.27 8.16
N GLU A 108 1.81 -11.51 8.41
CA GLU A 108 0.51 -12.02 8.85
C GLU A 108 -0.13 -12.94 7.79
N LEU A 109 0.03 -12.61 6.51
CA LEU A 109 -0.40 -13.44 5.39
C LEU A 109 0.36 -14.76 5.33
N HIS A 110 1.69 -14.75 5.41
CA HIS A 110 2.51 -15.98 5.45
C HIS A 110 2.12 -16.87 6.63
N ALA A 111 1.97 -16.29 7.83
CA ALA A 111 1.57 -17.04 9.02
C ALA A 111 0.20 -17.72 8.92
N ARG A 112 -0.66 -17.29 7.97
CA ARG A 112 -2.00 -17.85 7.72
C ARG A 112 -2.05 -18.80 6.54
N LEU A 113 -1.18 -18.62 5.53
CA LEU A 113 -1.05 -19.56 4.42
C LEU A 113 -0.51 -20.92 4.89
N ASP A 114 0.27 -20.94 5.97
CA ASP A 114 0.81 -22.16 6.57
C ASP A 114 -0.19 -22.88 7.51
N GLN A 115 -1.42 -22.37 7.65
CA GLN A 115 -2.45 -23.00 8.48
C GLN A 115 -3.32 -23.94 7.63
N PRO A 116 -3.48 -25.22 8.04
CA PRO A 116 -4.24 -26.22 7.29
C PRO A 116 -5.75 -25.97 7.24
#